data_AF-A0A977L2J6-F1
#
_entry.id   AF-A0A977L2J6-F1
#
_cell.length_a   1.000
_cell.length_b   1.000
_cell.length_c   1.000
_cell.angle_alpha   90.00
_cell.angle_beta   90.00
_cell.angle_gamma   90.00
#
_symmetry.space_group_name_H-M   'P 1'
#
loop_
_entity.id
_entity.type
_entity.pdbx_description
1 polymer ?
#
loop_
_entity_poly.entity_id
_entity_poly.type
_entity_poly.pdbx_seq_one_letter_code
_entity_poly.pdbx_strand_id
1 'polypeptide(L)'
;MTFSASPIYQTVLEGRGIASKLLDNTTEFRPNLFKASIRGHALRIFGGLTDSKTADKAVEGLLGGIQGDGGTVGLLSMRFVEKSLAIDTFGTGKWQVSTYQVKGTLSWLVTQSLEPKQFKLLQDLIVSLVRFNMVLGGFGRSWRRADHRLFYKEYYHQGSKQKPLIGCHWQWQGDRALAEDVSVRKLEQLGPFINRVREYAQKWLEINNLPVNQTNYAQNWREAWHPDSVQVWGRLTKDGVDDSLAIRWLHQSYRPANPQFGIADGSIYRTQITGEMGRVGLLWHRMYPVVRLLKNKEDASKKIGKTTSEYLEFLTIFPDGSRESSQFLEYLKTSNEFKLLWPISTDDG
;
A
#
# COMPACT_ATOMS: atom_id res chain seq x y z
N MET A 1 -26.50 -20.05 3.05
CA MET A 1 -25.27 -19.39 3.53
C MET A 1 -25.64 -18.51 4.71
N THR A 2 -25.16 -18.84 5.90
CA THR A 2 -25.34 -18.03 7.11
C THR A 2 -24.20 -17.01 7.18
N PHE A 3 -24.46 -15.79 6.73
CA PHE A 3 -23.55 -14.66 6.94
C PHE A 3 -23.54 -14.31 8.43
N SER A 4 -22.38 -13.98 9.01
CA SER A 4 -22.40 -13.34 10.34
C SER A 4 -23.11 -11.99 10.20
N ALA A 5 -24.11 -11.73 11.05
CA ALA A 5 -24.86 -10.48 11.01
C ALA A 5 -23.96 -9.26 11.34
N SER A 6 -22.86 -9.48 12.08
CA SER A 6 -21.89 -8.45 12.46
C SER A 6 -20.58 -8.58 11.65
N PRO A 7 -20.00 -7.46 11.17
CA PRO A 7 -18.68 -7.45 10.54
C PRO A 7 -17.58 -7.90 11.50
N ILE A 8 -16.62 -8.69 11.00
CA ILE A 8 -15.43 -9.08 11.76
C ILE A 8 -14.41 -7.94 11.88
N TYR A 9 -14.44 -7.02 10.91
CA TYR A 9 -13.67 -5.80 10.90
C TYR A 9 -14.44 -4.71 10.16
N GLN A 10 -14.40 -3.49 10.69
CA GLN A 10 -15.02 -2.32 10.08
C GLN A 10 -14.15 -1.09 10.32
N THR A 11 -14.08 -0.20 9.35
CA THR A 11 -13.36 1.07 9.44
C THR A 11 -13.98 2.10 8.49
N VAL A 12 -13.64 3.38 8.68
CA VAL A 12 -14.11 4.47 7.80
C VAL A 12 -12.91 5.02 7.05
N LEU A 13 -13.07 5.14 5.74
CA LEU A 13 -12.03 5.59 4.82
C LEU A 13 -12.52 6.79 4.03
N GLU A 14 -11.57 7.66 3.67
CA GLU A 14 -11.73 8.66 2.63
C GLU A 14 -10.60 8.49 1.62
N GLY A 15 -10.91 8.62 0.34
CA GLY A 15 -9.89 8.56 -0.70
C GLY A 15 -10.26 9.26 -1.98
N ARG A 16 -9.24 9.42 -2.82
CA ARG A 16 -9.34 10.02 -4.14
C ARG A 16 -8.44 9.31 -5.14
N GLY A 17 -8.87 9.28 -6.40
CA GLY A 17 -8.09 8.65 -7.48
C GLY A 17 -8.82 8.69 -8.82
N ILE A 18 -8.31 7.90 -9.78
CA ILE A 18 -8.93 7.73 -11.10
C ILE A 18 -10.14 6.81 -10.99
N ALA A 19 -11.30 7.26 -11.46
CA ALA A 19 -12.52 6.49 -11.51
C ALA A 19 -12.49 5.45 -12.65
N SER A 20 -13.22 4.36 -12.46
CA SER A 20 -13.37 3.34 -13.49
C SER A 20 -14.47 3.75 -14.47
N LYS A 21 -14.49 3.09 -15.63
CA LYS A 21 -15.55 3.23 -16.60
C LYS A 21 -16.23 1.87 -16.82
N LEU A 22 -17.55 1.90 -16.95
CA LEU A 22 -18.36 0.79 -17.45
C LEU A 22 -18.07 0.56 -18.94
N LEU A 23 -18.61 -0.54 -19.49
CA LEU A 23 -18.44 -0.89 -20.91
C LEU A 23 -19.06 0.17 -21.85
N ASP A 24 -20.07 0.89 -21.37
CA ASP A 24 -20.73 2.02 -22.04
C ASP A 24 -20.00 3.36 -21.85
N ASN A 25 -18.80 3.36 -21.23
CA ASN A 25 -18.02 4.53 -20.82
C ASN A 25 -18.59 5.37 -19.66
N THR A 26 -19.69 4.95 -19.04
CA THR A 26 -20.23 5.62 -17.86
C THR A 26 -19.21 5.55 -16.72
N THR A 27 -18.96 6.69 -16.07
CA THR A 27 -18.01 6.77 -14.97
C THR A 27 -18.61 6.21 -13.70
N GLU A 28 -17.82 5.43 -12.95
CA GLU A 28 -18.23 4.93 -11.65
C GLU A 28 -17.06 4.77 -10.67
N PHE A 29 -17.39 4.86 -9.38
CA PHE A 29 -16.55 4.35 -8.31
C PHE A 29 -16.87 2.86 -8.10
N ARG A 30 -15.87 1.98 -8.15
CA ARG A 30 -16.02 0.54 -7.96
C ARG A 30 -15.47 0.10 -6.61
N PRO A 31 -16.31 -0.14 -5.58
CA PRO A 31 -15.83 -0.62 -4.28
C PRO A 31 -15.03 -1.94 -4.35
N ASN A 32 -15.23 -2.77 -5.38
CA ASN A 32 -14.46 -4.00 -5.58
C ASN A 32 -12.94 -3.78 -5.65
N LEU A 33 -12.47 -2.54 -5.86
CA LEU A 33 -11.06 -2.19 -5.75
C LEU A 33 -10.47 -2.51 -4.36
N PHE A 34 -11.27 -2.46 -3.29
CA PHE A 34 -10.79 -2.78 -1.93
C PHE A 34 -10.45 -4.27 -1.85
N LYS A 35 -11.37 -5.13 -2.32
CA LYS A 35 -11.17 -6.58 -2.38
C LYS A 35 -9.99 -6.94 -3.28
N ALA A 36 -9.89 -6.33 -4.45
CA ALA A 36 -8.81 -6.56 -5.40
C ALA A 36 -7.44 -6.17 -4.83
N SER A 37 -7.35 -5.01 -4.15
CA SER A 37 -6.10 -4.55 -3.55
C SER A 37 -5.67 -5.47 -2.38
N ILE A 38 -6.61 -5.84 -1.49
CA ILE A 38 -6.33 -6.81 -0.41
C ILE A 38 -5.91 -8.17 -0.96
N ARG A 39 -6.57 -8.67 -2.01
CA ARG A 39 -6.14 -9.91 -2.71
C ARG A 39 -4.70 -9.81 -3.16
N GLY A 40 -4.35 -8.72 -3.84
CA GLY A 40 -3.01 -8.49 -4.33
C GLY A 40 -1.97 -8.42 -3.22
N HIS A 41 -2.25 -7.72 -2.11
CA HIS A 41 -1.31 -7.65 -1.00
C HIS A 41 -1.19 -8.96 -0.23
N ALA A 42 -2.30 -9.68 -0.06
CA ALA A 42 -2.28 -11.03 0.52
C ALA A 42 -1.40 -11.98 -0.29
N LEU A 43 -1.53 -11.98 -1.63
CA LEU A 43 -0.66 -12.76 -2.52
C LEU A 43 0.80 -12.43 -2.24
N ARG A 44 1.17 -11.15 -2.36
CA ARG A 44 2.55 -10.70 -2.16
C ARG A 44 3.14 -11.09 -0.80
N ILE A 45 2.36 -11.03 0.26
CA ILE A 45 2.77 -11.43 1.62
C ILE A 45 2.92 -12.94 1.72
N PHE A 46 1.93 -13.74 1.28
CA PHE A 46 2.04 -15.20 1.31
C PHE A 46 3.14 -15.71 0.40
N GLY A 47 3.32 -15.14 -0.78
CA GLY A 47 4.41 -15.46 -1.70
C GLY A 47 5.80 -15.13 -1.15
N GLY A 48 5.90 -14.33 -0.08
CA GLY A 48 7.14 -14.14 0.67
C GLY A 48 7.33 -15.11 1.85
N LEU A 49 6.39 -16.03 2.06
CA LEU A 49 6.38 -17.01 3.16
C LEU A 49 6.28 -18.46 2.68
N THR A 50 5.92 -18.68 1.41
CA THR A 50 5.73 -20.00 0.80
C THR A 50 5.81 -19.90 -0.72
N ASP A 51 5.73 -21.04 -1.40
CA ASP A 51 5.77 -21.12 -2.86
C ASP A 51 4.53 -20.48 -3.53
N SER A 52 4.63 -20.23 -4.84
CA SER A 52 3.57 -19.55 -5.60
C SER A 52 2.21 -20.27 -5.54
N LYS A 53 2.22 -21.62 -5.63
CA LYS A 53 1.00 -22.43 -5.67
C LYS A 53 0.30 -22.41 -4.31
N THR A 54 1.07 -22.53 -3.24
CA THR A 54 0.55 -22.45 -1.87
C THR A 54 0.01 -21.05 -1.56
N ALA A 55 0.70 -20.00 -1.99
CA ALA A 55 0.25 -18.62 -1.83
C ALA A 55 -1.07 -18.35 -2.57
N ASP A 56 -1.19 -18.81 -3.82
CA ASP A 56 -2.43 -18.71 -4.60
C ASP A 56 -3.58 -19.44 -3.88
N LYS A 57 -3.37 -20.69 -3.45
CA LYS A 57 -4.36 -21.47 -2.69
C LYS A 57 -4.81 -20.76 -1.42
N ALA A 58 -3.87 -20.16 -0.67
CA ALA A 58 -4.18 -19.43 0.55
C ALA A 58 -5.09 -18.21 0.28
N VAL A 59 -4.80 -17.45 -0.77
CA VAL A 59 -5.59 -16.28 -1.16
C VAL A 59 -6.95 -16.65 -1.72
N GLU A 60 -7.03 -17.72 -2.50
CA GLU A 60 -8.31 -18.23 -2.99
C GLU A 60 -9.21 -18.70 -1.85
N GLY A 61 -8.66 -19.40 -0.85
CA GLY A 61 -9.40 -19.74 0.36
C GLY A 61 -9.95 -18.52 1.10
N LEU A 62 -9.19 -17.42 1.15
CA LEU A 62 -9.65 -16.19 1.80
C LEU A 62 -10.72 -15.43 1.02
N LEU A 63 -10.52 -15.22 -0.29
CA LEU A 63 -11.27 -14.23 -1.07
C LEU A 63 -12.09 -14.85 -2.22
N GLY A 64 -12.00 -16.15 -2.39
CA GLY A 64 -12.61 -16.93 -3.47
C GLY A 64 -11.71 -17.01 -4.70
N GLY A 65 -12.03 -17.93 -5.60
CA GLY A 65 -11.25 -18.22 -6.79
C GLY A 65 -12.13 -18.78 -7.89
N ILE A 66 -11.62 -18.76 -9.12
CA ILE A 66 -12.26 -19.38 -10.28
C ILE A 66 -11.47 -20.58 -10.79
N GLN A 67 -10.37 -20.95 -10.11
CA GLN A 67 -9.60 -22.13 -10.47
C GLN A 67 -10.38 -23.39 -10.07
N GLY A 68 -10.57 -24.30 -11.03
CA GLY A 68 -11.30 -25.57 -10.87
C GLY A 68 -12.77 -25.55 -11.33
N ASP A 69 -13.33 -26.75 -11.53
CA ASP A 69 -14.70 -26.97 -11.99
C ASP A 69 -15.74 -26.67 -10.89
N GLY A 70 -15.98 -25.38 -10.61
CA GLY A 70 -17.05 -24.96 -9.69
C GLY A 70 -16.78 -23.66 -8.92
N GLY A 71 -15.55 -23.14 -8.96
CA GLY A 71 -15.14 -21.94 -8.21
C GLY A 71 -15.07 -22.14 -6.69
N THR A 72 -14.20 -21.38 -6.05
CA THR A 72 -14.01 -21.42 -4.59
C THR A 72 -14.75 -20.25 -3.95
N VAL A 73 -15.64 -20.54 -2.99
CA VAL A 73 -16.25 -19.51 -2.13
C VAL A 73 -15.24 -19.13 -1.04
N GLY A 74 -14.81 -17.87 -1.03
CA GLY A 74 -13.87 -17.37 -0.03
C GLY A 74 -14.50 -17.17 1.35
N LEU A 75 -13.67 -17.23 2.40
CA LEU A 75 -14.06 -16.95 3.78
C LEU A 75 -14.51 -15.51 4.05
N LEU A 76 -14.06 -14.57 3.22
CA LEU A 76 -14.26 -13.14 3.41
C LEU A 76 -15.17 -12.54 2.33
N SER A 77 -16.21 -11.85 2.81
CA SER A 77 -17.00 -10.91 2.01
C SER A 77 -16.67 -9.48 2.40
N MET A 78 -16.75 -8.58 1.42
CA MET A 78 -16.46 -7.15 1.59
C MET A 78 -17.71 -6.35 1.27
N ARG A 79 -18.02 -5.38 2.13
CA ARG A 79 -19.07 -4.38 1.90
C ARG A 79 -18.48 -2.99 2.10
N PHE A 80 -18.70 -2.10 1.14
CA PHE A 80 -18.42 -0.68 1.30
C PHE A 80 -19.73 0.10 1.25
N VAL A 81 -20.04 0.81 2.32
CA VAL A 81 -21.22 1.69 2.38
C VAL A 81 -20.74 3.11 2.16
N GLU A 82 -21.08 3.66 0.99
CA GLU A 82 -20.74 5.03 0.63
C GLU A 82 -21.48 6.02 1.53
N LYS A 83 -20.76 7.04 2.01
CA LYS A 83 -21.33 8.17 2.75
C LYS A 83 -21.37 9.43 1.89
N SER A 84 -20.39 9.60 1.03
CA SER A 84 -20.35 10.68 0.05
C SER A 84 -19.47 10.26 -1.13
N LEU A 85 -19.88 10.59 -2.34
CA LEU A 85 -19.14 10.37 -3.57
C LEU A 85 -19.24 11.63 -4.44
N ALA A 86 -18.09 12.16 -4.83
CA ALA A 86 -17.98 13.18 -5.86
C ALA A 86 -17.22 12.60 -7.03
N ILE A 87 -17.80 12.71 -8.23
CA ILE A 87 -17.15 12.37 -9.49
C ILE A 87 -16.79 13.66 -10.20
N ASP A 88 -15.55 13.76 -10.66
CA ASP A 88 -15.03 14.92 -11.36
C ASP A 88 -14.11 14.48 -12.51
N THR A 89 -13.51 15.41 -13.23
CA THR A 89 -12.59 15.17 -14.33
C THR A 89 -11.25 15.83 -14.09
N PHE A 90 -10.17 15.16 -14.47
CA PHE A 90 -8.82 15.71 -14.45
C PHE A 90 -8.20 15.68 -15.85
N GLY A 91 -7.46 16.73 -16.19
CA GLY A 91 -6.72 16.83 -17.45
C GLY A 91 -7.61 17.19 -18.64
N THR A 92 -7.00 17.21 -19.82
CA THR A 92 -7.64 17.59 -21.09
C THR A 92 -7.20 16.66 -22.21
N GLY A 93 -7.96 16.62 -23.31
CA GLY A 93 -7.64 15.79 -24.49
C GLY A 93 -7.48 14.31 -24.15
N LYS A 94 -6.43 13.67 -24.70
CA LYS A 94 -6.15 12.23 -24.49
C LYS A 94 -5.80 11.85 -23.05
N TRP A 95 -5.49 12.83 -22.21
CA TRP A 95 -5.15 12.62 -20.79
C TRP A 95 -6.32 12.93 -19.86
N GLN A 96 -7.47 13.31 -20.42
CA GLN A 96 -8.68 13.52 -19.64
C GLN A 96 -9.15 12.19 -19.04
N VAL A 97 -9.31 12.17 -17.72
CA VAL A 97 -9.78 11.01 -16.97
C VAL A 97 -10.80 11.44 -15.93
N SER A 98 -11.82 10.60 -15.73
CA SER A 98 -12.73 10.79 -14.62
C SER A 98 -12.03 10.42 -13.31
N THR A 99 -12.38 11.11 -12.24
CA THR A 99 -11.81 10.95 -10.90
C THR A 99 -12.93 10.82 -9.89
N TYR A 100 -12.60 10.25 -8.73
CA TYR A 100 -13.50 10.20 -7.58
C TYR A 100 -12.85 10.87 -6.38
N GLN A 101 -13.69 11.42 -5.51
CA GLN A 101 -13.43 11.61 -4.09
C GLN A 101 -14.57 10.94 -3.32
N VAL A 102 -14.24 9.98 -2.47
CA VAL A 102 -15.22 9.14 -1.79
C VAL A 102 -14.91 9.03 -0.31
N LYS A 103 -15.97 9.00 0.51
CA LYS A 103 -15.92 8.64 1.92
C LYS A 103 -16.92 7.54 2.17
N GLY A 104 -16.55 6.54 2.95
CA GLY A 104 -17.45 5.44 3.25
C GLY A 104 -16.94 4.52 4.35
N THR A 105 -17.78 3.56 4.71
CA THR A 105 -17.49 2.54 5.70
C THR A 105 -17.11 1.25 4.98
N LEU A 106 -15.89 0.77 5.19
CA LEU A 106 -15.44 -0.54 4.73
C LEU A 106 -15.68 -1.57 5.82
N SER A 107 -16.42 -2.63 5.50
CA SER A 107 -16.72 -3.76 6.39
C SER A 107 -16.26 -5.07 5.75
N TRP A 108 -15.67 -5.93 6.56
CA TRP A 108 -15.35 -7.31 6.22
C TRP A 108 -16.20 -8.26 7.04
N LEU A 109 -16.82 -9.23 6.38
CA LEU A 109 -17.71 -10.21 6.97
C LEU A 109 -17.18 -11.61 6.68
N VAL A 110 -17.52 -12.56 7.55
CA VAL A 110 -17.22 -13.96 7.35
C VAL A 110 -18.42 -14.64 6.67
N THR A 111 -18.13 -15.49 5.69
CA THR A 111 -19.14 -16.14 4.83
C THR A 111 -19.59 -17.51 5.35
N GLN A 112 -18.83 -18.12 6.28
CA GLN A 112 -19.08 -19.43 6.84
C GLN A 112 -18.59 -19.56 8.28
N SER A 113 -19.14 -20.50 9.05
CA SER A 113 -18.67 -20.72 10.43
C SER A 113 -17.22 -21.21 10.44
N LEU A 114 -16.45 -20.76 11.43
CA LEU A 114 -15.05 -21.13 11.66
C LEU A 114 -14.86 -21.48 13.13
N GLU A 115 -13.91 -22.37 13.40
CA GLU A 115 -13.47 -22.65 14.77
C GLU A 115 -12.95 -21.37 15.45
N PRO A 116 -13.15 -21.17 16.77
CA PRO A 116 -12.87 -19.90 17.44
C PRO A 116 -11.43 -19.39 17.22
N LYS A 117 -10.44 -20.28 17.25
CA LYS A 117 -9.02 -19.94 17.01
C LYS A 117 -8.79 -19.48 15.57
N GLN A 118 -9.38 -20.18 14.61
CA GLN A 118 -9.29 -19.85 13.18
C GLN A 118 -10.01 -18.54 12.88
N PHE A 119 -11.19 -18.31 13.47
CA PHE A 119 -11.91 -17.05 13.37
C PHE A 119 -11.07 -15.88 13.88
N LYS A 120 -10.45 -16.02 15.06
CA LYS A 120 -9.61 -14.96 15.64
C LYS A 120 -8.39 -14.65 14.76
N LEU A 121 -7.73 -15.68 14.24
CA LEU A 121 -6.61 -15.48 13.31
C LEU A 121 -7.04 -14.83 11.99
N LEU A 122 -8.21 -15.21 11.44
CA LEU A 122 -8.76 -14.55 10.26
C LEU A 122 -9.03 -13.06 10.51
N GLN A 123 -9.58 -12.73 11.69
CA GLN A 123 -9.82 -11.36 12.10
C GLN A 123 -8.50 -10.56 12.17
N ASP A 124 -7.49 -11.09 12.85
CA ASP A 124 -6.21 -10.40 13.00
C ASP A 124 -5.48 -10.26 11.66
N LEU A 125 -5.60 -11.27 10.78
CA LEU A 125 -5.06 -11.23 9.42
C LEU A 125 -5.72 -10.14 8.58
N ILE A 126 -7.06 -10.08 8.52
CA ILE A 126 -7.73 -9.08 7.67
C ILE A 126 -7.47 -7.65 8.16
N VAL A 127 -7.44 -7.45 9.49
CA VAL A 127 -7.05 -6.16 10.09
C VAL A 127 -5.64 -5.79 9.64
N SER A 128 -4.71 -6.74 9.72
CA SER A 128 -3.31 -6.53 9.35
C SER A 128 -3.13 -6.23 7.86
N LEU A 129 -3.84 -6.94 6.99
CA LEU A 129 -3.80 -6.71 5.54
C LEU A 129 -4.39 -5.35 5.15
N VAL A 130 -5.50 -4.93 5.76
CA VAL A 130 -6.08 -3.60 5.49
C VAL A 130 -5.14 -2.49 5.96
N ARG A 131 -4.56 -2.64 7.15
CA ARG A 131 -3.56 -1.69 7.65
C ARG A 131 -2.31 -1.64 6.77
N PHE A 132 -1.82 -2.80 6.34
CA PHE A 132 -0.66 -2.90 5.47
C PHE A 132 -0.89 -2.15 4.16
N ASN A 133 -2.06 -2.36 3.55
CA ASN A 133 -2.48 -1.67 2.34
C ASN A 133 -2.53 -0.15 2.55
N MET A 134 -3.09 0.33 3.67
CA MET A 134 -3.17 1.76 3.96
C MET A 134 -1.80 2.43 4.20
N VAL A 135 -0.87 1.71 4.84
CA VAL A 135 0.46 2.21 5.21
C VAL A 135 1.42 2.23 4.02
N LEU A 136 1.46 1.17 3.20
CA LEU A 136 2.48 0.99 2.14
C LEU A 136 1.91 0.89 0.73
N GLY A 137 0.64 0.50 0.61
CA GLY A 137 -0.03 0.31 -0.66
C GLY A 137 -0.99 1.44 -0.99
N GLY A 138 -2.19 1.05 -1.40
CA GLY A 138 -3.28 1.96 -1.68
C GLY A 138 -4.40 1.28 -2.46
N PHE A 139 -5.42 2.07 -2.75
CA PHE A 139 -6.66 1.61 -3.34
C PHE A 139 -6.91 2.31 -4.69
N GLY A 140 -7.13 1.53 -5.74
CA GLY A 140 -7.45 2.03 -7.07
C GLY A 140 -6.25 2.10 -8.03
N ARG A 141 -6.45 2.76 -9.17
CA ARG A 141 -5.43 2.85 -10.23
C ARG A 141 -4.22 3.67 -9.75
N SER A 142 -3.02 3.27 -10.16
CA SER A 142 -1.76 3.94 -9.84
C SER A 142 -1.44 4.00 -8.34
N TRP A 143 -1.97 3.07 -7.53
CA TRP A 143 -1.78 3.05 -6.08
C TRP A 143 -0.31 2.98 -5.61
N ARG A 144 0.61 2.49 -6.46
CA ARG A 144 2.06 2.48 -6.20
C ARG A 144 2.70 3.88 -6.15
N ARG A 145 1.93 4.94 -6.40
CA ARG A 145 2.40 6.33 -6.44
C ARG A 145 1.52 7.19 -5.55
N ALA A 146 2.13 8.14 -4.84
CA ALA A 146 1.39 9.19 -4.17
C ALA A 146 0.65 10.07 -5.18
N ASP A 147 -0.50 10.61 -4.79
CA ASP A 147 -1.32 11.48 -5.63
C ASP A 147 -0.59 12.80 -5.93
N HIS A 148 -0.20 13.00 -7.19
CA HIS A 148 0.58 14.17 -7.58
C HIS A 148 -0.22 15.48 -7.44
N ARG A 149 -1.56 15.42 -7.44
CA ARG A 149 -2.41 16.61 -7.19
C ARG A 149 -2.28 17.11 -5.75
N LEU A 150 -1.80 16.27 -4.84
CA LEU A 150 -1.58 16.62 -3.45
C LEU A 150 -0.10 16.93 -3.19
N PHE A 151 0.79 16.05 -3.64
CA PHE A 151 2.18 16.03 -3.18
C PHE A 151 3.21 16.55 -4.20
N TYR A 152 2.79 16.87 -5.43
CA TYR A 152 3.68 17.46 -6.44
C TYR A 152 2.87 18.23 -7.50
N LYS A 153 2.13 19.26 -7.07
CA LYS A 153 1.16 19.98 -7.93
C LYS A 153 1.84 20.63 -9.12
N GLU A 154 3.02 21.19 -8.93
CA GLU A 154 3.82 21.84 -9.97
C GLU A 154 4.19 20.88 -11.11
N TYR A 155 4.17 19.56 -10.88
CA TYR A 155 4.30 18.56 -11.95
C TYR A 155 3.36 18.86 -13.11
N TYR A 156 2.11 19.26 -12.83
CA TYR A 156 1.11 19.53 -13.85
C TYR A 156 1.22 20.91 -14.51
N HIS A 157 1.98 21.83 -13.90
CA HIS A 157 2.20 23.19 -14.40
C HIS A 157 3.57 23.35 -15.10
N GLN A 158 4.46 22.36 -14.98
CA GLN A 158 5.77 22.37 -15.63
C GLN A 158 5.67 22.10 -17.16
N GLY A 159 5.86 23.14 -17.95
CA GLY A 159 5.94 23.10 -19.42
C GLY A 159 4.58 23.10 -20.12
N SER A 160 4.58 23.08 -21.46
CA SER A 160 3.37 23.14 -22.29
C SER A 160 2.69 21.78 -22.54
N LYS A 161 3.26 20.68 -22.03
CA LYS A 161 2.77 19.32 -22.32
C LYS A 161 1.72 18.87 -21.29
N GLN A 162 0.58 18.41 -21.79
CA GLN A 162 -0.40 17.68 -20.97
C GLN A 162 0.22 16.40 -20.38
N LYS A 163 -0.10 16.09 -19.12
CA LYS A 163 0.45 14.97 -18.36
C LYS A 163 -0.65 14.08 -17.76
N PRO A 164 -0.43 12.75 -17.65
CA PRO A 164 -1.41 11.85 -17.05
C PRO A 164 -1.62 12.12 -15.56
N LEU A 165 -2.82 11.82 -15.05
CA LEU A 165 -3.05 11.74 -13.61
C LEU A 165 -2.23 10.57 -13.01
N ILE A 166 -1.46 10.85 -11.96
CA ILE A 166 -0.60 9.87 -11.30
C ILE A 166 -0.97 9.79 -9.81
N GLY A 167 -1.17 8.55 -9.36
CA GLY A 167 -1.36 8.22 -7.97
C GLY A 167 -2.81 8.26 -7.49
N CYS A 168 -2.96 7.90 -6.23
CA CYS A 168 -4.20 8.00 -5.47
C CYS A 168 -3.83 8.29 -4.01
N HIS A 169 -4.78 8.81 -3.24
CA HIS A 169 -4.57 9.04 -1.81
C HIS A 169 -5.76 8.54 -1.01
N TRP A 170 -5.45 7.90 0.11
CA TRP A 170 -6.43 7.27 1.00
C TRP A 170 -5.99 7.50 2.43
N GLN A 171 -6.95 7.80 3.30
CA GLN A 171 -6.73 8.10 4.70
C GLN A 171 -7.83 7.49 5.58
N TRP A 172 -7.45 7.19 6.81
CA TRP A 172 -8.39 6.79 7.85
C TRP A 172 -9.26 7.98 8.25
N GLN A 173 -10.50 7.69 8.64
CA GLN A 173 -11.46 8.71 9.05
C GLN A 173 -12.18 8.31 10.34
N GLY A 174 -12.49 9.31 11.16
CA GLY A 174 -13.19 9.14 12.43
C GLY A 174 -12.30 8.67 13.58
N ASP A 175 -12.69 9.03 14.80
CA ASP A 175 -11.86 8.91 16.00
C ASP A 175 -11.39 7.47 16.25
N ARG A 176 -12.28 6.49 16.08
CA ARG A 176 -11.95 5.07 16.24
C ARG A 176 -10.85 4.65 15.27
N ALA A 177 -10.98 4.96 13.98
CA ALA A 177 -9.97 4.53 13.00
C ALA A 177 -8.63 5.25 13.24
N LEU A 178 -8.68 6.55 13.57
CA LEU A 178 -7.48 7.32 13.89
C LEU A 178 -6.78 6.83 15.17
N ALA A 179 -7.53 6.32 16.15
CA ALA A 179 -7.00 5.78 17.39
C ALA A 179 -6.50 4.32 17.25
N GLU A 180 -7.29 3.46 16.62
CA GLU A 180 -7.08 2.00 16.63
C GLU A 180 -6.47 1.47 15.34
N ASP A 181 -6.82 2.02 14.17
CA ASP A 181 -6.41 1.48 12.86
C ASP A 181 -5.08 2.02 12.36
N VAL A 182 -4.70 3.23 12.75
CA VAL A 182 -3.37 3.78 12.47
C VAL A 182 -2.32 3.05 13.33
N SER A 183 -1.68 2.04 12.74
CA SER A 183 -0.68 1.18 13.39
C SER A 183 0.74 1.73 13.36
N VAL A 184 1.05 2.62 12.41
CA VAL A 184 2.36 3.26 12.26
C VAL A 184 2.19 4.76 12.43
N ARG A 185 2.89 5.35 13.40
CA ARG A 185 2.84 6.79 13.74
C ARG A 185 4.21 7.44 13.72
N LYS A 186 5.27 6.62 13.74
CA LYS A 186 6.68 7.00 13.65
C LYS A 186 7.43 5.98 12.79
N LEU A 187 8.60 6.36 12.29
CA LEU A 187 9.39 5.53 11.36
C LEU A 187 9.79 4.19 11.98
N GLU A 188 10.19 4.19 13.25
CA GLU A 188 10.70 3.02 13.97
C GLU A 188 9.63 1.92 14.16
N GLN A 189 8.35 2.28 13.97
CA GLN A 189 7.24 1.34 14.10
C GLN A 189 7.01 0.53 12.82
N LEU A 190 7.58 0.94 11.68
CA LEU A 190 7.27 0.34 10.39
C LEU A 190 7.82 -1.10 10.26
N GLY A 191 9.08 -1.32 10.62
CA GLY A 191 9.69 -2.65 10.58
C GLY A 191 8.93 -3.67 11.44
N PRO A 192 8.72 -3.42 12.75
CA PRO A 192 7.93 -4.29 13.62
C PRO A 192 6.49 -4.49 13.12
N PHE A 193 5.89 -3.47 12.51
CA PHE A 193 4.58 -3.58 11.89
C PHE A 193 4.57 -4.58 10.72
N ILE A 194 5.53 -4.50 9.79
CA ILE A 194 5.65 -5.42 8.65
C ILE A 194 5.85 -6.86 9.15
N ASN A 195 6.74 -7.07 10.13
CA ASN A 195 6.99 -8.39 10.71
C ASN A 195 5.72 -8.99 11.32
N ARG A 196 4.91 -8.20 12.01
CA ARG A 196 3.64 -8.65 12.56
C ARG A 196 2.62 -9.04 11.48
N VAL A 197 2.55 -8.29 10.38
CA VAL A 197 1.69 -8.65 9.23
C VAL A 197 2.09 -10.02 8.68
N ARG A 198 3.39 -10.26 8.52
CA ARG A 198 3.93 -11.55 8.09
C ARG A 198 3.66 -12.66 9.09
N GLU A 199 3.80 -12.40 10.38
CA GLU A 199 3.51 -13.36 11.44
C GLU A 199 2.06 -13.85 11.41
N TYR A 200 1.08 -12.93 11.27
CA TYR A 200 -0.32 -13.32 11.13
C TYR A 200 -0.58 -14.12 9.85
N ALA A 201 0.07 -13.76 8.74
CA ALA A 201 -0.01 -14.52 7.50
C ALA A 201 0.60 -15.93 7.65
N GLN A 202 1.73 -16.06 8.32
CA GLN A 202 2.36 -17.35 8.59
C GLN A 202 1.45 -18.24 9.47
N LYS A 203 0.96 -17.71 10.59
CA LYS A 203 0.01 -18.41 11.47
C LYS A 203 -1.26 -18.84 10.74
N TRP A 204 -1.71 -18.03 9.77
CA TRP A 204 -2.84 -18.37 8.92
C TRP A 204 -2.53 -19.55 7.97
N LEU A 205 -1.35 -19.62 7.38
CA LEU A 205 -0.94 -20.79 6.59
C LEU A 205 -0.91 -22.04 7.47
N GLU A 206 -0.27 -21.96 8.63
CA GLU A 206 -0.10 -23.08 9.58
C GLU A 206 -1.44 -23.64 10.07
N ILE A 207 -2.38 -22.79 10.52
CA ILE A 207 -3.69 -23.27 11.01
C ILE A 207 -4.54 -23.92 9.91
N ASN A 208 -4.28 -23.59 8.64
CA ASN A 208 -4.94 -24.20 7.49
C ASN A 208 -4.14 -25.36 6.88
N ASN A 209 -3.10 -25.85 7.58
CA ASN A 209 -2.21 -26.92 7.13
C ASN A 209 -1.58 -26.65 5.75
N LEU A 210 -1.28 -25.38 5.47
CA LEU A 210 -0.54 -24.98 4.27
C LEU A 210 0.95 -24.83 4.62
N PRO A 211 1.87 -25.34 3.77
CA PRO A 211 3.28 -25.30 4.07
C PRO A 211 3.80 -23.86 4.12
N VAL A 212 4.60 -23.58 5.15
CA VAL A 212 5.43 -22.38 5.24
C VAL A 212 6.83 -22.76 4.79
N ASN A 213 7.37 -22.05 3.81
CA ASN A 213 8.71 -22.29 3.31
C ASN A 213 9.38 -20.97 2.95
N GLN A 214 10.24 -20.49 3.85
CA GLN A 214 10.95 -19.23 3.67
C GLN A 214 12.15 -19.36 2.71
N THR A 215 12.70 -20.56 2.52
CA THR A 215 13.83 -20.76 1.57
C THR A 215 13.35 -20.92 0.14
N ASN A 216 12.16 -21.47 -0.07
CA ASN A 216 11.51 -21.64 -1.36
C ASN A 216 10.22 -20.80 -1.47
N TYR A 217 10.35 -19.51 -1.14
CA TYR A 217 9.26 -18.55 -1.37
C TYR A 217 9.04 -18.34 -2.88
N ALA A 218 8.03 -17.58 -3.29
CA ALA A 218 7.74 -17.25 -4.68
C ALA A 218 8.80 -16.31 -5.32
N GLN A 219 10.04 -16.79 -5.47
CA GLN A 219 11.21 -16.04 -5.94
C GLN A 219 11.02 -15.38 -7.32
N ASN A 220 10.21 -15.99 -8.18
CA ASN A 220 9.92 -15.45 -9.52
C ASN A 220 8.90 -14.31 -9.50
N TRP A 221 8.30 -13.99 -8.35
CA TRP A 221 7.35 -12.90 -8.23
C TRP A 221 8.06 -11.59 -7.99
N ARG A 222 7.80 -10.63 -8.88
CA ARG A 222 8.34 -9.28 -8.84
C ARG A 222 8.17 -8.56 -7.49
N GLU A 223 7.08 -8.84 -6.78
CA GLU A 223 6.70 -8.12 -5.57
C GLU A 223 6.44 -9.07 -4.38
N ALA A 224 7.17 -10.20 -4.29
CA ALA A 224 7.12 -11.08 -3.12
C ALA A 224 7.72 -10.37 -1.89
N TRP A 225 7.02 -10.44 -0.75
CA TRP A 225 7.47 -9.81 0.50
C TRP A 225 8.35 -10.74 1.31
N HIS A 226 9.57 -10.99 0.82
CA HIS A 226 10.63 -11.71 1.53
C HIS A 226 11.74 -10.73 1.97
N PRO A 227 12.45 -10.92 3.10
CA PRO A 227 13.47 -9.97 3.57
C PRO A 227 14.59 -9.73 2.55
N ASP A 228 14.85 -10.72 1.68
CA ASP A 228 15.84 -10.63 0.61
C ASP A 228 15.32 -9.96 -0.67
N SER A 229 14.00 -9.77 -0.81
CA SER A 229 13.38 -9.31 -2.06
C SER A 229 12.84 -7.89 -2.02
N VAL A 230 12.67 -7.31 -0.83
CA VAL A 230 12.11 -5.96 -0.69
C VAL A 230 12.80 -5.18 0.42
N GLN A 231 13.06 -3.90 0.15
CA GLN A 231 13.52 -2.94 1.13
C GLN A 231 12.48 -1.84 1.29
N VAL A 232 12.26 -1.38 2.51
CA VAL A 232 11.39 -0.25 2.82
C VAL A 232 12.23 0.83 3.46
N TRP A 233 12.28 1.98 2.81
CA TRP A 233 12.99 3.17 3.25
C TRP A 233 11.97 4.22 3.64
N GLY A 234 12.28 5.05 4.65
CA GLY A 234 11.38 6.13 5.04
C GLY A 234 12.02 7.36 5.65
N ARG A 235 11.29 8.46 5.57
CA ARG A 235 11.59 9.74 6.22
C ARG A 235 10.31 10.38 6.77
N LEU A 236 10.48 11.31 7.71
CA LEU A 236 9.42 12.20 8.18
C LEU A 236 9.53 13.52 7.41
N THR A 237 8.44 13.98 6.82
CA THR A 237 8.39 15.30 6.16
C THR A 237 8.43 16.42 7.19
N LYS A 238 9.13 17.51 6.88
CA LYS A 238 9.16 18.75 7.68
C LYS A 238 8.02 19.69 7.30
N ASP A 239 7.78 19.87 5.99
CA ASP A 239 6.78 20.83 5.46
C ASP A 239 5.57 20.13 4.81
N GLY A 240 5.18 18.99 5.37
CA GLY A 240 3.96 18.29 5.03
C GLY A 240 3.85 17.88 3.56
N VAL A 241 2.81 18.34 2.86
CA VAL A 241 2.50 17.89 1.50
C VAL A 241 3.51 18.36 0.45
N ASP A 242 4.22 19.46 0.69
CA ASP A 242 5.15 20.06 -0.27
C ASP A 242 6.60 19.53 -0.11
N ASP A 243 6.88 18.80 0.98
CA ASP A 243 8.19 18.21 1.31
C ASP A 243 8.27 16.71 0.96
N SER A 244 7.67 16.30 -0.15
CA SER A 244 7.92 14.98 -0.73
C SER A 244 9.21 15.04 -1.55
N LEU A 245 10.25 14.36 -1.07
CA LEU A 245 11.54 14.33 -1.76
C LEU A 245 11.51 13.26 -2.86
N ALA A 246 10.99 12.08 -2.54
CA ALA A 246 11.00 10.97 -3.47
C ALA A 246 10.12 11.23 -4.70
N ILE A 247 9.00 11.94 -4.56
CA ILE A 247 8.14 12.24 -5.73
C ILE A 247 8.89 13.04 -6.80
N ARG A 248 9.83 13.91 -6.41
CA ARG A 248 10.66 14.68 -7.35
C ARG A 248 11.65 13.75 -8.07
N TRP A 249 12.29 12.83 -7.35
CA TRP A 249 13.20 11.82 -7.91
C TRP A 249 12.54 10.88 -8.93
N LEU A 250 11.21 10.71 -8.86
CA LEU A 250 10.46 9.95 -9.86
C LEU A 250 10.34 10.66 -11.21
N HIS A 251 10.75 11.94 -11.32
CA HIS A 251 10.70 12.73 -12.56
C HIS A 251 11.99 13.50 -12.87
N GLN A 252 12.90 13.59 -11.91
CA GLN A 252 14.13 14.39 -11.98
C GLN A 252 15.29 13.61 -11.35
N SER A 253 16.53 14.08 -11.54
CA SER A 253 17.71 13.49 -10.93
C SER A 253 17.64 13.54 -9.40
N TYR A 254 17.94 12.43 -8.74
CA TYR A 254 18.11 12.36 -7.28
C TYR A 254 19.49 12.87 -6.85
N ARG A 255 20.46 12.90 -7.77
CA ARG A 255 21.80 13.45 -7.55
C ARG A 255 22.26 14.18 -8.81
N PRO A 256 22.73 15.43 -8.72
CA PRO A 256 23.28 16.13 -9.87
C PRO A 256 24.57 15.47 -10.38
N ALA A 257 24.85 15.64 -11.66
CA ALA A 257 26.14 15.29 -12.24
C ALA A 257 27.27 16.11 -11.59
N ASN A 258 28.46 15.50 -11.51
CA ASN A 258 29.68 16.19 -11.15
C ASN A 258 30.73 15.97 -12.25
N PRO A 259 30.81 16.86 -13.25
CA PRO A 259 31.71 16.72 -14.40
C PRO A 259 33.19 16.68 -14.01
N GLN A 260 33.58 17.38 -12.93
CA GLN A 260 34.97 17.41 -12.45
C GLN A 260 35.49 16.02 -12.06
N PHE A 261 34.60 15.13 -11.61
CA PHE A 261 34.92 13.75 -11.25
C PHE A 261 34.31 12.71 -12.22
N GLY A 262 33.81 13.14 -13.38
CA GLY A 262 33.18 12.25 -14.36
C GLY A 262 31.91 11.55 -13.88
N ILE A 263 31.21 12.11 -12.88
CA ILE A 263 30.01 11.52 -12.29
C ILE A 263 28.78 12.00 -13.07
N ALA A 264 28.03 11.08 -13.67
CA ALA A 264 26.76 11.40 -14.32
C ALA A 264 25.63 11.68 -13.31
N ASP A 265 24.57 12.34 -13.79
CA ASP A 265 23.32 12.51 -13.05
C ASP A 265 22.81 11.15 -12.56
N GLY A 266 22.49 11.10 -11.26
CA GLY A 266 21.77 9.97 -10.70
C GLY A 266 20.27 10.15 -10.97
N SER A 267 19.68 9.32 -11.81
CA SER A 267 18.24 9.32 -12.07
C SER A 267 17.67 7.90 -12.07
N ILE A 268 16.47 7.76 -11.51
CA ILE A 268 15.66 6.55 -11.60
C ILE A 268 14.51 6.70 -12.59
N TYR A 269 14.33 7.86 -13.22
CA TYR A 269 13.22 8.11 -14.14
C TYR A 269 13.27 7.20 -15.38
N ARG A 270 12.16 6.51 -15.67
CA ARG A 270 12.02 5.54 -16.77
C ARG A 270 13.03 4.39 -16.70
N THR A 271 13.42 4.00 -15.49
CA THR A 271 14.24 2.81 -15.25
C THR A 271 13.36 1.64 -14.81
N GLN A 272 13.98 0.48 -14.54
CA GLN A 272 13.32 -0.68 -13.93
C GLN A 272 12.61 -0.37 -12.62
N ILE A 273 13.20 0.51 -11.83
CA ILE A 273 12.66 0.92 -10.53
C ILE A 273 11.35 1.70 -10.72
N THR A 274 11.34 2.71 -11.57
CA THR A 274 10.14 3.56 -11.70
C THR A 274 9.15 3.06 -12.73
N GLY A 275 9.58 2.18 -13.62
CA GLY A 275 8.83 1.74 -14.79
C GLY A 275 8.75 2.80 -15.88
N GLU A 276 8.16 2.39 -17.00
CA GLU A 276 7.91 3.22 -18.18
C GLU A 276 6.63 2.73 -18.89
N MET A 277 6.27 3.31 -20.04
CA MET A 277 5.10 2.83 -20.78
C MET A 277 5.26 1.35 -21.15
N GLY A 278 4.26 0.54 -20.82
CA GLY A 278 4.29 -0.91 -21.03
C GLY A 278 5.06 -1.70 -19.96
N ARG A 279 5.76 -1.04 -19.03
CA ARG A 279 6.57 -1.70 -18.00
C ARG A 279 6.28 -1.17 -16.61
N VAL A 280 5.75 -2.04 -15.75
CA VAL A 280 5.48 -1.72 -14.34
C VAL A 280 6.79 -1.69 -13.56
N GLY A 281 7.03 -0.57 -12.84
CA GLY A 281 8.20 -0.40 -12.00
C GLY A 281 8.17 -1.21 -10.70
N LEU A 282 9.35 -1.32 -10.09
CA LEU A 282 9.68 -2.04 -8.86
C LEU A 282 9.67 -1.18 -7.60
N LEU A 283 9.09 0.01 -7.66
CA LEU A 283 9.05 0.96 -6.56
C LEU A 283 7.62 1.37 -6.23
N TRP A 284 7.26 1.31 -4.96
CA TRP A 284 6.07 1.96 -4.41
C TRP A 284 6.48 3.21 -3.65
N HIS A 285 5.74 4.29 -3.85
CA HIS A 285 5.95 5.57 -3.18
C HIS A 285 4.68 5.98 -2.46
N ARG A 286 4.79 6.25 -1.16
CA ARG A 286 3.65 6.54 -0.30
C ARG A 286 3.92 7.72 0.61
N MET A 287 3.00 8.66 0.62
CA MET A 287 2.90 9.73 1.61
C MET A 287 1.82 9.35 2.62
N TYR A 288 2.22 8.81 3.77
CA TYR A 288 1.30 8.29 4.79
C TYR A 288 1.09 9.32 5.93
N PRO A 289 -0.14 9.78 6.20
CA PRO A 289 -0.39 10.87 7.14
C PRO A 289 -0.03 10.47 8.58
N VAL A 290 0.67 11.37 9.28
CA VAL A 290 0.97 11.18 10.70
C VAL A 290 -0.26 11.52 11.55
N VAL A 291 -0.56 10.63 12.49
CA VAL A 291 -1.65 10.82 13.45
C VAL A 291 -1.09 10.72 14.86
N ARG A 292 -1.27 11.77 15.65
CA ARG A 292 -0.90 11.82 17.07
C ARG A 292 -2.05 11.33 17.93
N LEU A 293 -1.72 10.60 19.00
CA LEU A 293 -2.69 10.20 20.02
C LEU A 293 -2.66 11.21 21.15
N LEU A 294 -3.80 11.84 21.41
CA LEU A 294 -4.00 12.78 22.49
C LEU A 294 -4.87 12.13 23.57
N LYS A 295 -4.69 12.50 24.84
CA LYS A 295 -5.62 12.10 25.91
C LYS A 295 -6.97 12.78 25.67
N ASN A 296 -8.06 12.04 25.82
CA ASN A 296 -9.38 12.63 25.82
C ASN A 296 -9.56 13.49 27.10
N LYS A 297 -10.11 14.69 26.94
CA LYS A 297 -10.33 15.65 28.05
C LYS A 297 -11.47 15.22 28.99
N GLU A 298 -12.45 14.48 28.47
CA GLU A 298 -13.62 14.01 29.22
C GLU A 298 -13.40 12.63 29.84
N ASP A 299 -12.52 11.81 29.24
CA ASP A 299 -12.19 10.47 29.73
C ASP A 299 -10.69 10.18 29.50
N ALA A 300 -9.87 10.41 30.52
CA ALA A 300 -8.42 10.25 30.42
C ALA A 300 -7.96 8.82 30.07
N SER A 301 -8.83 7.81 30.18
CA SER A 301 -8.54 6.43 29.78
C SER A 301 -8.58 6.23 28.26
N LYS A 302 -9.26 7.12 27.52
CA LYS A 302 -9.39 7.07 26.07
C LYS A 302 -8.40 7.99 25.38
N LYS A 303 -7.91 7.53 24.22
CA LYS A 303 -7.06 8.33 23.33
C LYS A 303 -7.85 8.74 22.09
N ILE A 304 -7.67 9.98 21.66
CA ILE A 304 -8.23 10.52 20.43
C ILE A 304 -7.09 10.66 19.42
N GLY A 305 -7.29 10.13 18.22
CA GLY A 305 -6.35 10.33 17.12
C GLY A 305 -6.57 11.68 16.43
N LYS A 306 -5.51 12.47 16.27
CA LYS A 306 -5.54 13.74 15.54
C LYS A 306 -4.52 13.71 14.40
N THR A 307 -4.98 13.97 13.18
CA THR A 307 -4.11 14.14 12.01
C THR A 307 -3.22 15.37 12.18
N THR A 308 -1.97 15.27 11.74
CA THR A 308 -1.05 16.41 11.65
C THR A 308 -0.86 16.82 10.19
N SER A 309 -0.08 17.87 9.94
CA SER A 309 0.39 18.23 8.60
C SER A 309 1.53 17.34 8.11
N GLU A 310 2.14 16.54 9.00
CA GLU A 310 3.31 15.73 8.71
C GLU A 310 2.93 14.40 8.03
N TYR A 311 3.83 13.88 7.21
CA TYR A 311 3.71 12.59 6.54
C TYR A 311 4.96 11.76 6.79
N LEU A 312 4.76 10.45 6.91
CA LEU A 312 5.82 9.46 6.71
C LEU A 312 5.89 9.20 5.21
N GLU A 313 6.99 9.59 4.59
CA GLU A 313 7.26 9.31 3.19
C GLU A 313 8.00 7.97 3.10
N PHE A 314 7.39 6.99 2.42
CA PHE A 314 7.94 5.64 2.25
C PHE A 314 8.28 5.35 0.79
N LEU A 315 9.41 4.66 0.62
CA LEU A 315 9.87 4.03 -0.60
C LEU A 315 9.96 2.51 -0.36
N THR A 316 9.06 1.74 -0.95
CA THR A 316 9.18 0.28 -1.02
C THR A 316 9.85 -0.07 -2.33
N ILE A 317 11.01 -0.73 -2.29
CA ILE A 317 11.83 -1.05 -3.45
C ILE A 317 12.00 -2.56 -3.51
N PHE A 318 11.74 -3.16 -4.68
CA PHE A 318 12.03 -4.56 -4.98
C PHE A 318 13.27 -4.60 -5.88
N PRO A 319 14.49 -4.80 -5.33
CA PRO A 319 15.71 -4.74 -6.12
C PRO A 319 15.73 -5.84 -7.19
N ASP A 320 16.17 -5.51 -8.40
CA ASP A 320 16.29 -6.47 -9.52
C ASP A 320 17.74 -6.74 -9.94
N GLY A 321 18.72 -6.22 -9.19
CA GLY A 321 20.13 -6.35 -9.50
C GLY A 321 20.61 -5.49 -10.68
N SER A 322 19.73 -4.67 -11.28
CA SER A 322 20.15 -3.71 -12.32
C SER A 322 21.14 -2.67 -11.77
N ARG A 323 21.94 -2.08 -12.67
CA ARG A 323 22.89 -1.02 -12.30
C ARG A 323 22.17 0.16 -11.67
N GLU A 324 21.03 0.57 -12.25
CA GLU A 324 20.21 1.66 -11.76
C GLU A 324 19.68 1.37 -10.36
N SER A 325 19.29 0.11 -10.09
CA SER A 325 18.86 -0.31 -8.76
C SER A 325 19.98 -0.25 -7.74
N SER A 326 21.14 -0.82 -8.06
CA SER A 326 22.28 -0.82 -7.15
C SER A 326 22.76 0.60 -6.84
N GLN A 327 22.83 1.48 -7.86
CA GLN A 327 23.24 2.88 -7.67
C GLN A 327 22.26 3.68 -6.82
N PHE A 328 20.95 3.49 -7.02
CA PHE A 328 19.95 4.20 -6.22
C PHE A 328 19.94 3.73 -4.77
N LEU A 329 20.06 2.42 -4.52
CA LEU A 329 20.17 1.89 -3.16
C LEU A 329 21.43 2.39 -2.44
N GLU A 330 22.56 2.49 -3.16
CA GLU A 330 23.79 3.06 -2.61
C GLU A 330 23.64 4.55 -2.28
N TYR A 331 22.93 5.30 -3.12
CA TYR A 331 22.59 6.70 -2.82
C TYR A 331 21.70 6.82 -1.58
N LEU A 332 20.69 5.95 -1.41
CA LEU A 332 19.83 5.96 -0.22
C LEU A 332 20.63 5.68 1.07
N LYS A 333 21.58 4.74 1.02
CA LYS A 333 22.48 4.44 2.15
C LYS A 333 23.36 5.62 2.56
N THR A 334 23.83 6.41 1.58
CA THR A 334 24.85 7.46 1.80
C THR A 334 24.27 8.85 2.00
N SER A 335 23.07 9.14 1.49
CA SER A 335 22.47 10.48 1.53
C SER A 335 21.92 10.90 2.90
N ASN A 336 21.63 9.97 3.80
CA ASN A 336 20.91 10.18 5.07
C ASN A 336 19.50 10.79 4.94
N GLU A 337 18.99 10.99 3.72
CA GLU A 337 17.65 11.56 3.47
C GLU A 337 16.52 10.58 3.79
N PHE A 338 16.80 9.28 3.71
CA PHE A 338 15.91 8.18 4.04
C PHE A 338 16.63 7.18 4.92
N LYS A 339 15.91 6.58 5.87
CA LYS A 339 16.40 5.47 6.71
C LYS A 339 15.88 4.15 6.18
N LEU A 340 16.70 3.11 6.20
CA LEU A 340 16.21 1.75 5.99
C LEU A 340 15.37 1.34 7.20
N LEU A 341 14.12 0.93 6.96
CA LEU A 341 13.15 0.56 7.99
C LEU A 341 12.78 -0.92 7.95
N TRP A 342 12.99 -1.58 6.81
CA TRP A 342 12.79 -3.02 6.65
C TRP A 342 13.61 -3.54 5.45
N PRO A 343 14.25 -4.73 5.52
CA PRO A 343 14.34 -5.61 6.68
C PRO A 343 15.07 -4.92 7.85
N ILE A 344 14.71 -5.30 9.08
CA ILE A 344 15.39 -4.79 10.28
C ILE A 344 16.74 -5.50 10.33
N SER A 345 17.84 -4.74 10.36
CA SER A 345 19.18 -5.34 10.55
C SER A 345 19.22 -6.07 11.89
N THR A 346 19.87 -7.23 11.94
CA THR A 346 20.10 -7.96 13.19
C THR A 346 21.11 -7.28 14.10
N ASP A 347 21.77 -6.21 13.64
CA ASP A 347 22.91 -5.59 14.31
C ASP A 347 22.53 -4.40 15.23
N ASP A 348 21.24 -4.07 15.36
CA ASP A 348 20.74 -3.01 16.25
C ASP A 348 20.03 -3.57 17.51
N GLY A 349 20.46 -4.73 17.99
CA GLY A 349 19.94 -5.42 19.19
C GLY A 349 20.64 -4.99 20.48
#